data_AF-A0A519Y902-F1
#
_entry.id   AF-A0A519Y902-F1
#
_cell.length_a   1.000
_cell.length_b   1.000
_cell.length_c   1.000
_cell.angle_alpha   90.00
_cell.angle_beta   90.00
_cell.angle_gamma   90.00
#
_symmetry.space_group_name_H-M   'P 1'
#
loop_
_entity.id
_entity.type
_entity.pdbx_description
1 polymer ?
#
loop_
_entity_poly.entity_id
_entity_poly.type
_entity_poly.pdbx_seq_one_letter_code
_entity_poly.pdbx_strand_id
1 'polypeptide(L)' 'MRVAIYARVSTRDKGQDTENQLHQLRAFAEQHGTIYHVYTDQESGGKADRTEFKQLLLAAYQHKFDLV' A
#
# COMPACT_ATOMS: atom_id res chain seq x y z
N MET A 1 5.25 16.13 3.50
CA MET A 1 5.70 14.73 3.40
C MET A 1 4.68 13.97 2.57
N ARG A 2 5.09 13.41 1.44
CA ARG A 2 4.27 12.57 0.56
C ARG A 2 4.33 11.14 1.07
N VAL A 3 3.18 10.55 1.35
CA VAL A 3 3.06 9.22 1.95
C VAL A 3 2.42 8.26 0.96
N ALA A 4 3.08 7.15 0.66
CA ALA A 4 2.46 6.01 -0.01
C ALA A 4 1.85 5.09 1.05
N ILE A 5 0.73 4.44 0.74
CA ILE A 5 0.15 3.39 1.59
C ILE A 5 0.23 2.08 0.83
N TYR A 6 0.73 1.02 1.48
CA TYR A 6 0.69 -0.34 0.93
C TYR A 6 -0.08 -1.27 1.86
N ALA A 7 -1.16 -1.87 1.35
CA ALA A 7 -1.93 -2.88 2.09
C ALA A 7 -2.02 -4.18 1.30
N ARG A 8 -2.07 -5.31 2.01
CA ARG A 8 -2.12 -6.63 1.38
C ARG A 8 -2.98 -7.61 2.18
N VAL A 9 -3.68 -8.46 1.46
CA VAL A 9 -4.29 -9.70 1.98
C VAL A 9 -3.79 -10.92 1.20
N SER A 10 -3.78 -12.09 1.84
CA SER A 10 -3.17 -13.30 1.25
C SER A 10 -4.11 -14.06 0.31
N THR A 11 -5.42 -13.81 0.38
CA THR A 11 -6.43 -14.55 -0.36
C THR A 11 -7.53 -13.62 -0.86
N ARG A 12 -7.96 -13.82 -2.12
CA ARG A 12 -9.11 -13.13 -2.71
C ARG A 12 -10.44 -13.71 -2.22
N ASP A 13 -10.48 -15.03 -2.01
CA ASP A 13 -11.75 -15.77 -1.86
C ASP A 13 -12.12 -16.13 -0.42
N LYS A 14 -11.34 -15.70 0.58
CA LYS A 14 -11.62 -16.01 2.01
C LYS A 14 -12.19 -14.82 2.79
N GLY A 15 -12.77 -13.84 2.09
CA GLY A 15 -13.34 -12.65 2.72
C GLY A 15 -12.32 -11.77 3.45
N GLN A 16 -11.04 -11.86 3.06
CA GLN A 16 -10.02 -10.95 3.58
C GLN A 16 -10.10 -9.64 2.79
N ASP A 17 -10.24 -8.53 3.50
CA ASP A 17 -10.28 -7.19 2.91
C ASP A 17 -9.18 -6.31 3.53
N THR A 18 -8.56 -5.48 2.69
CA THR A 18 -7.62 -4.44 3.10
C THR A 18 -8.31 -3.23 3.72
N GLU A 19 -9.62 -3.04 3.55
CA GLU A 19 -10.35 -1.83 3.99
C GLU A 19 -10.10 -1.44 5.45
N ASN A 20 -10.11 -2.39 6.39
CA ASN A 20 -9.83 -2.08 7.80
C ASN A 20 -8.41 -1.53 8.03
N GLN A 21 -7.42 -2.01 7.27
CA GLN A 21 -6.05 -1.49 7.32
C GLN A 21 -6.01 -0.11 6.66
N LEU A 22 -6.63 0.04 5.50
CA LEU A 22 -6.63 1.27 4.72
C LEU A 22 -7.30 2.42 5.47
N HIS A 23 -8.41 2.17 6.17
CA HIS A 23 -9.10 3.21 6.93
C HIS A 23 -8.17 3.86 7.97
N GLN A 24 -7.47 3.04 8.76
CA GLN A 24 -6.55 3.52 9.80
C GLN A 24 -5.32 4.20 9.20
N LEU A 25 -4.74 3.61 8.14
CA LEU A 25 -3.54 4.16 7.49
C LEU A 25 -3.83 5.49 6.79
N ARG A 26 -5.01 5.65 6.18
CA ARG A 26 -5.43 6.92 5.58
C ARG A 26 -5.58 8.01 6.62
N ALA A 27 -6.31 7.73 7.70
CA ALA A 27 -6.49 8.68 8.80
C ALA A 27 -5.15 9.13 9.38
N PHE A 28 -4.22 8.20 9.60
CA PHE A 28 -2.88 8.52 10.08
C PHE A 28 -2.07 9.33 9.06
N ALA A 29 -2.07 8.92 7.79
CA ALA A 29 -1.32 9.61 6.75
C ALA A 29 -1.82 11.05 6.51
N GLU A 30 -3.13 11.28 6.58
CA GLU A 30 -3.75 12.61 6.44
C GLU A 30 -3.39 13.55 7.61
N GLN A 31 -3.15 13.01 8.80
CA GLN A 31 -2.70 13.79 9.96
C GLN A 31 -1.23 14.23 9.88
N HIS A 32 -0.40 13.45 9.18
CA HIS A 32 1.06 13.63 9.18
C HIS A 32 1.65 13.99 7.80
N GLY A 33 0.84 14.00 6.74
CA GLY A 33 1.29 14.27 5.38
C GLY A 33 0.18 14.30 4.34
N THR A 34 0.56 14.08 3.09
CA THR A 34 -0.36 14.02 1.94
C THR A 34 -0.23 12.66 1.30
N ILE A 35 -1.35 11.96 1.13
CA ILE A 35 -1.37 10.65 0.48
C ILE A 35 -1.01 10.84 -1.00
N TYR A 36 0.11 10.23 -1.41
CA TYR A 36 0.57 10.20 -2.80
C TYR A 36 -0.19 9.13 -3.60
N HIS A 37 -0.23 7.90 -3.06
CA HIS A 37 -0.88 6.76 -3.70
C HIS A 37 -1.18 5.65 -2.69
N VAL A 38 -2.19 4.83 -2.99
CA VAL A 38 -2.56 3.65 -2.19
C VAL A 38 -2.46 2.42 -3.08
N TYR A 39 -1.55 1.53 -2.71
CA TYR A 39 -1.21 0.29 -3.40
C TYR A 39 -1.85 -0.90 -2.66
N THR A 40 -2.61 -1.75 -3.35
CA THR A 40 -3.30 -2.90 -2.73
C THR A 40 -3.07 -4.21 -3.47
N ASP A 41 -2.53 -5.21 -2.79
CA ASP A 41 -2.38 -6.55 -3.35
C ASP A 41 -3.28 -7.57 -2.64
N GLN A 42 -3.89 -8.46 -3.42
CA GLN A 42 -4.61 -9.62 -2.89
C GLN A 42 -3.90 -10.90 -3.32
N GLU A 43 -2.69 -11.08 -2.81
CA GLU A 43 -1.78 -12.18 -3.13
C GLU A 43 -0.93 -12.57 -1.92
N SER A 44 -0.43 -13.80 -1.89
CA SER A 44 0.48 -14.27 -0.84
C SER A 44 1.75 -13.41 -0.76
N GLY A 45 2.13 -13.00 0.46
CA GLY A 45 3.34 -12.22 0.70
C GLY A 45 4.65 -12.95 0.39
N GLY A 46 4.61 -14.28 0.25
CA GLY A 46 5.75 -15.09 -0.15
C GLY A 46 6.11 -14.96 -1.64
N LYS A 47 5.23 -14.37 -2.47
CA LYS A 47 5.52 -14.09 -3.88
C LYS A 47 6.13 -12.70 -4.03
N ALA A 48 7.24 -12.61 -4.75
CA ALA A 48 7.84 -11.33 -5.12
C ALA A 48 7.13 -10.66 -6.31
N ASP A 49 6.33 -11.42 -7.07
CA ASP A 49 5.64 -10.96 -8.28
C ASP A 49 4.30 -10.25 -8.00
N ARG A 50 4.29 -9.39 -6.98
CA ARG A 50 3.12 -8.62 -6.58
C ARG A 50 3.09 -7.30 -7.35
N THR A 51 2.05 -7.11 -8.17
CA THR A 51 1.96 -5.99 -9.11
C THR A 51 2.03 -4.64 -8.41
N GLU A 52 1.20 -4.41 -7.38
CA GLU A 52 1.17 -3.12 -6.70
C GLU A 52 2.43 -2.90 -5.86
N PHE A 53 2.99 -3.96 -5.27
CA PHE A 53 4.29 -3.89 -4.61
C PHE A 53 5.43 -3.47 -5.55
N LYS A 54 5.45 -3.98 -6.79
CA LYS A 54 6.44 -3.56 -7.79
C LYS A 54 6.27 -2.10 -8.20
N GLN A 55 5.04 -1.63 -8.35
CA GLN A 55 4.76 -0.23 -8.64
C GLN A 55 5.18 0.70 -7.50
N LEU A 56 4.93 0.29 -6.25
CA LEU A 56 5.43 0.98 -5.06
C LEU A 56 6.95 1.12 -5.08
N LEU A 57 7.69 0.02 -5.32
CA LEU A 57 9.15 0.03 -5.37
C LEU A 57 9.68 0.91 -6.50
N LEU A 58 9.04 0.89 -7.67
CA LEU A 58 9.39 1.77 -8.79
C LEU A 58 9.16 3.25 -8.43
N ALA A 59 8.03 3.57 -7.78
CA ALA A 59 7.74 4.92 -7.33
C ALA A 59 8.71 5.40 -6.24
N ALA A 60 9.13 4.50 -5.35
CA ALA A 60 10.17 4.76 -4.34
C ALA A 60 11.51 5.07 -5.01
N TYR A 61 11.93 4.25 -5.98
CA TYR A 61 13.14 4.46 -6.77
C TYR A 61 13.12 5.80 -7.53
N GLN A 62 11.93 6.22 -7.98
CA GLN A 62 11.72 7.51 -8.64
C GLN A 62 11.53 8.68 -7.66
N HIS A 63 11.71 8.48 -6.35
CA HIS A 63 11.56 9.48 -5.29
C HIS A 63 10.19 10.21 -5.33
N LYS A 64 9.12 9.48 -5.71
CA LYS A 64 7.77 10.04 -5.84
C LYS A 64 7.06 10.26 -4.50
N PHE A 65 7.51 9.59 -3.45
CA PHE A 65 7.05 9.77 -2.08
C PHE A 65 8.24 9.73 -1.11
N ASP A 66 7.99 10.16 0.12
CA ASP A 66 9.01 10.33 1.15
C ASP A 66 8.92 9.24 2.23
N LEU A 67 7.74 8.63 2.41
CA LEU A 67 7.45 7.58 3.39
C LEU A 67 6.46 6.56 2.81
N VAL A 68 6.58 5.29 3.22
CA VAL A 68 5.59 4.22 3.00
C VAL A 68 5.21 3.56 4.32
#